data_AF-C6E224-F1
#
_entry.id   AF-C6E224-F1
#
_cell.length_a   1.000
_cell.length_b   1.000
_cell.length_c   1.000
_cell.angle_alpha   90.00
_cell.angle_beta   90.00
_cell.angle_gamma   90.00
#
_symmetry.space_group_name_H-M   'P 1'
#
loop_
_entity.id
_entity.type
_entity.pdbx_description
1 polymer ?
#
loop_
_entity_poly.entity_id
_entity_poly.type
_entity_poly.pdbx_seq_one_letter_code
_entity_poly.pdbx_strand_id
1 'polypeptide(L)'
;MKIEIGGAEKLDERVWKAQLTPSEVRLLAPKMERDGDFTVVLLAEDPKGDEDQGHISFEHTKCTIINAGNSDTAIFVVNDIRPKQQNHLTEESTFSSSPGDGKFVHLLPPQLKDLGTFLLCKIRDLFPGDLKLYPSSGKYVETPDNFWTIRPQSRDGSFRVTLRGRPESFSQVGTLELKPDMTGYSSCKVSNKEQALELVMLLKQVRKK
;
A
#
# COMPACT_ATOMS: atom_id res chain seq x y z
N MET A 1 -5.32 -21.81 20.00
CA MET A 1 -5.57 -21.44 21.42
C MET A 1 -5.84 -19.95 21.48
N LYS A 2 -6.92 -19.55 22.16
CA LYS A 2 -7.26 -18.14 22.38
C LYS A 2 -6.48 -17.65 23.60
N ILE A 3 -5.91 -16.45 23.51
CA ILE A 3 -5.20 -15.78 24.60
C ILE A 3 -6.05 -14.59 25.02
N GLU A 4 -6.21 -14.41 26.33
CA GLU A 4 -6.94 -13.31 26.93
C GLU A 4 -5.99 -12.55 27.86
N ILE A 5 -5.95 -11.24 27.69
CA ILE A 5 -5.02 -10.36 28.40
C ILE A 5 -5.81 -9.25 29.09
N GLY A 6 -5.49 -8.99 30.34
CA GLY A 6 -6.09 -7.90 31.13
C GLY A 6 -5.26 -6.62 31.16
N GLY A 7 -5.85 -5.57 31.73
CA GLY A 7 -5.22 -4.25 31.82
C GLY A 7 -5.01 -3.59 30.45
N ALA A 8 -5.86 -3.92 29.48
CA ALA A 8 -5.77 -3.39 28.13
C ALA A 8 -6.29 -1.95 28.06
N GLU A 9 -5.45 -1.07 27.54
CA GLU A 9 -5.68 0.35 27.30
C GLU A 9 -5.42 0.63 25.83
N LYS A 10 -6.38 1.25 25.14
CA LYS A 10 -6.20 1.65 23.74
C LYS A 10 -5.40 2.95 23.70
N LEU A 11 -4.21 2.91 23.09
CA LEU A 11 -3.36 4.09 22.96
C LEU A 11 -3.64 4.87 21.68
N ASP A 12 -3.95 4.16 20.59
CA ASP A 12 -4.20 4.75 19.27
C ASP A 12 -5.08 3.81 18.43
N GLU A 13 -5.45 4.24 17.23
CA GLU A 13 -6.05 3.38 16.22
C GLU A 13 -5.08 2.22 15.94
N ARG A 14 -5.46 1.00 16.39
CA ARG A 14 -4.70 -0.26 16.23
C ARG A 14 -3.50 -0.44 17.16
N VAL A 15 -3.32 0.43 18.13
CA VAL A 15 -2.27 0.28 19.15
C VAL A 15 -2.90 0.15 20.51
N TRP A 16 -2.55 -0.95 21.19
CA TRP A 16 -3.02 -1.24 22.53
C TRP A 16 -1.83 -1.45 23.46
N LYS A 17 -2.01 -1.08 24.71
CA LYS A 17 -1.09 -1.40 25.80
C LYS A 17 -1.82 -2.35 26.73
N ALA A 18 -1.19 -3.45 27.13
CA ALA A 18 -1.78 -4.37 28.11
C ALA A 18 -0.69 -5.05 28.94
N GLN A 19 -1.11 -5.82 29.96
CA GLN A 19 -0.19 -6.56 30.80
C GLN A 19 0.16 -7.92 30.20
N LEU A 20 1.43 -8.17 29.92
CA LEU A 20 1.88 -9.48 29.46
C LEU A 20 3.20 -9.82 30.15
N THR A 21 3.13 -10.76 31.09
CA THR A 21 4.28 -11.10 31.93
C THR A 21 5.37 -11.79 31.10
N PRO A 22 6.65 -11.66 31.48
CA PRO A 22 7.74 -12.33 30.78
C PRO A 22 7.59 -13.87 30.73
N SER A 23 6.85 -14.47 31.68
CA SER A 23 6.51 -15.90 31.67
C SER A 23 5.53 -16.24 30.56
N GLU A 24 4.49 -15.41 30.36
CA GLU A 24 3.55 -15.57 29.25
C GLU A 24 4.24 -15.33 27.90
N VAL A 25 5.12 -14.33 27.80
CA VAL A 25 5.94 -14.11 26.60
C VAL A 25 6.76 -15.35 26.23
N ARG A 26 7.33 -16.05 27.21
CA ARG A 26 8.06 -17.31 26.96
C ARG A 26 7.16 -18.44 26.45
N LEU A 27 5.88 -18.45 26.79
CA LEU A 27 4.93 -19.41 26.22
C LEU A 27 4.68 -19.12 24.73
N LEU A 28 4.66 -17.85 24.35
CA LEU A 28 4.43 -17.40 22.97
C LEU A 28 5.70 -17.51 22.10
N ALA A 29 6.86 -17.22 22.67
CA ALA A 29 8.15 -17.18 21.98
C ALA A 29 9.28 -17.72 22.88
N PRO A 30 9.38 -19.06 23.07
CA PRO A 30 10.27 -19.66 24.07
C PRO A 30 11.77 -19.45 23.83
N LYS A 31 12.17 -19.07 22.61
CA LYS A 31 13.57 -18.91 22.21
C LYS A 31 13.97 -17.45 21.97
N MET A 32 13.09 -16.49 22.26
CA MET A 32 13.37 -15.08 22.00
C MET A 32 14.28 -14.50 23.10
N GLU A 33 15.36 -13.84 22.69
CA GLU A 33 16.19 -13.06 23.59
C GLU A 33 15.39 -11.85 24.10
N ARG A 34 15.61 -11.49 25.36
CA ARG A 34 14.90 -10.36 25.98
C ARG A 34 15.74 -9.11 25.88
N ASP A 35 15.14 -8.06 25.36
CA ASP A 35 15.79 -6.76 25.22
C ASP A 35 14.77 -5.63 25.41
N GLY A 36 15.22 -4.59 26.11
CA GLY A 36 14.40 -3.42 26.47
C GLY A 36 13.34 -3.65 27.54
N ASP A 37 12.53 -2.61 27.75
CA ASP A 37 11.58 -2.53 28.87
C ASP A 37 10.23 -3.17 28.55
N PHE A 38 9.78 -3.16 27.29
CA PHE A 38 8.44 -3.59 26.90
C PHE A 38 8.44 -4.65 25.80
N THR A 39 7.47 -5.54 25.88
CA THR A 39 7.23 -6.55 24.83
C THR A 39 6.44 -5.91 23.69
N VAL A 40 6.78 -6.22 22.45
CA VAL A 40 6.02 -5.77 21.27
C VAL A 40 5.42 -6.98 20.56
N VAL A 41 4.10 -6.99 20.45
CA VAL A 41 3.32 -8.06 19.85
C VAL A 41 2.61 -7.53 18.61
N LEU A 42 2.86 -8.17 17.47
CA LEU A 42 2.13 -7.91 16.23
C LEU A 42 0.91 -8.83 16.17
N LEU A 43 -0.28 -8.27 16.01
CA LEU A 43 -1.53 -9.01 15.83
C LEU A 43 -1.94 -8.96 14.36
N ALA A 44 -2.31 -10.10 13.77
CA ALA A 44 -2.76 -10.18 12.38
C ALA A 44 -4.22 -9.74 12.19
N GLU A 45 -4.97 -9.56 13.27
CA GLU A 45 -6.38 -9.16 13.30
C GLU A 45 -6.62 -8.24 14.49
N ASP A 46 -7.67 -7.42 14.43
CA ASP A 46 -8.08 -6.63 15.60
C ASP A 46 -8.43 -7.57 16.76
N PRO A 47 -7.87 -7.34 17.96
CA PRO A 47 -8.23 -8.14 19.11
C PRO A 47 -9.71 -7.91 19.43
N LYS A 48 -10.39 -8.98 19.83
CA LYS A 48 -11.74 -8.85 20.38
C LYS A 48 -11.58 -8.34 21.81
N GLY A 49 -11.89 -7.07 22.01
CA GLY A 49 -11.82 -6.42 23.32
C GLY A 49 -13.17 -5.87 23.74
N ASP A 50 -13.37 -5.84 25.05
CA ASP A 50 -14.36 -5.01 25.71
C ASP A 50 -13.58 -3.84 26.29
N GLU A 51 -13.65 -2.67 25.63
CA GLU A 51 -12.94 -1.46 26.05
C GLU A 51 -13.34 -1.06 27.48
N ASP A 52 -14.57 -1.39 27.90
CA ASP A 52 -15.09 -1.07 29.23
C ASP A 52 -14.58 -2.03 30.31
N GLN A 53 -14.17 -3.25 29.94
CA GLN A 53 -13.62 -4.24 30.88
C GLN A 53 -12.09 -4.28 30.90
N GLY A 54 -11.41 -3.53 30.02
CA GLY A 54 -9.95 -3.49 29.97
C GLY A 54 -9.32 -4.84 29.61
N HIS A 55 -9.99 -5.60 28.73
CA HIS A 55 -9.53 -6.91 28.28
C HIS A 55 -9.44 -6.96 26.75
N ILE A 56 -8.37 -7.59 26.25
CA ILE A 56 -8.22 -7.92 24.82
C ILE A 56 -8.01 -9.41 24.65
N SER A 57 -8.51 -9.95 23.54
CA SER A 57 -8.34 -11.36 23.21
C SER A 57 -8.01 -11.60 21.74
N PHE A 58 -7.12 -12.55 21.49
CA PHE A 58 -6.65 -12.89 20.15
C PHE A 58 -6.25 -14.36 20.06
N GLU A 59 -6.08 -14.85 18.83
CA GLU A 59 -5.59 -16.21 18.59
C GLU A 59 -4.06 -16.25 18.61
N HIS A 60 -3.48 -17.22 19.35
CA HIS A 60 -2.04 -17.43 19.40
C HIS A 60 -1.38 -17.54 18.02
N THR A 61 -2.04 -18.23 17.08
CA THR A 61 -1.56 -18.45 15.71
C THR A 61 -1.60 -17.19 14.84
N LYS A 62 -2.22 -16.12 15.34
CA LYS A 62 -2.39 -14.84 14.65
C LYS A 62 -1.63 -13.71 15.34
N CYS A 63 -0.64 -14.04 16.18
CA CYS A 63 0.28 -13.07 16.75
C CYS A 63 1.73 -13.42 16.43
N THR A 64 2.59 -12.40 16.37
CA THR A 64 4.04 -12.56 16.25
C THR A 64 4.69 -11.66 17.28
N ILE A 65 5.53 -12.20 18.16
CA ILE A 65 6.34 -11.37 19.05
C ILE A 65 7.47 -10.77 18.21
N ILE A 66 7.56 -9.44 18.19
CA ILE A 66 8.66 -8.72 17.52
C ILE A 66 9.82 -8.52 18.49
N ASN A 67 9.48 -8.17 19.74
CA ASN A 67 10.44 -7.95 20.81
C ASN A 67 9.91 -8.52 22.12
N ALA A 68 10.77 -9.13 22.93
CA ALA A 68 10.45 -9.58 24.28
C ALA A 68 11.09 -8.64 25.30
N GLY A 69 10.28 -7.87 26.03
CA GLY A 69 10.76 -6.97 27.07
C GLY A 69 10.99 -7.67 28.41
N ASN A 70 11.52 -6.91 29.36
CA ASN A 70 11.77 -7.39 30.73
C ASN A 70 10.68 -6.99 31.75
N SER A 71 9.75 -6.11 31.40
CA SER A 71 8.60 -5.76 32.26
C SER A 71 7.33 -6.54 31.89
N ASP A 72 6.29 -6.36 32.70
CA ASP A 72 4.95 -6.89 32.45
C ASP A 72 4.15 -6.02 31.47
N THR A 73 4.76 -5.03 30.82
CA THR A 73 4.09 -4.17 29.84
C THR A 73 4.31 -4.68 28.42
N ALA A 74 3.22 -4.82 27.67
CA ALA A 74 3.26 -5.11 26.24
C ALA A 74 2.50 -4.09 25.41
N ILE A 75 3.06 -3.81 24.23
CA ILE A 75 2.43 -3.02 23.17
C ILE A 75 1.97 -3.99 22.08
N PHE A 76 0.68 -3.95 21.78
CA PHE A 76 0.04 -4.73 20.73
C PHE A 76 -0.22 -3.82 19.55
N VAL A 77 0.33 -4.19 18.39
CA VAL A 77 0.16 -3.47 17.13
C VAL A 77 -0.62 -4.35 16.19
N VAL A 78 -1.80 -3.89 15.75
CA VAL A 78 -2.59 -4.65 14.77
C VAL A 78 -2.07 -4.40 13.36
N ASN A 79 -1.40 -5.40 12.81
CA ASN A 79 -1.05 -5.49 11.41
C ASN A 79 -2.12 -6.29 10.67
N ASP A 80 -3.24 -5.63 10.39
CA ASP A 80 -4.23 -6.22 9.52
C ASP A 80 -3.70 -6.21 8.08
N ILE A 81 -3.21 -7.37 7.63
CA ILE A 81 -2.86 -7.58 6.22
C ILE A 81 -4.14 -7.79 5.39
N ARG A 82 -5.32 -7.84 6.01
CA ARG A 82 -6.57 -7.69 5.26
C ARG A 82 -6.70 -6.21 4.92
N PRO A 83 -7.05 -5.87 3.67
CA PRO A 83 -7.44 -4.51 3.37
C PRO A 83 -8.65 -4.18 4.24
N LYS A 84 -8.43 -3.46 5.34
CA LYS A 84 -9.52 -2.86 6.09
C LYS A 84 -10.23 -1.95 5.10
N GLN A 85 -11.48 -2.28 4.77
CA GLN A 85 -12.45 -1.29 4.33
C GLN A 85 -12.61 -0.31 5.49
N GLN A 86 -11.69 0.64 5.61
CA GLN A 86 -11.84 1.76 6.51
C GLN A 86 -12.94 2.64 5.92
N ASN A 87 -14.15 2.50 6.49
CA ASN A 87 -15.16 3.54 6.49
C ASN A 87 -14.65 4.72 7.34
N HIS A 88 -13.65 5.43 6.83
CA HIS A 88 -13.51 6.84 7.15
C HIS A 88 -14.07 7.60 5.96
N LEU A 89 -15.04 8.47 6.25
CA LEU A 89 -15.53 9.49 5.35
C LEU A 89 -14.37 10.37 4.91
N THR A 90 -13.71 9.95 3.85
CA THR A 90 -13.00 10.77 2.90
C THR A 90 -13.41 10.18 1.57
N GLU A 91 -13.90 11.00 0.67
CA GLU A 91 -14.44 10.60 -0.62
C GLU A 91 -13.37 9.89 -1.48
N GLU A 92 -13.10 8.62 -1.21
CA GLU A 92 -12.28 7.76 -2.06
C GLU A 92 -13.22 6.81 -2.78
N SER A 93 -13.31 7.04 -4.10
CA SER A 93 -14.00 6.20 -5.06
C SER A 93 -13.68 4.74 -4.80
N THR A 94 -14.73 3.92 -4.72
CA THR A 94 -14.67 2.46 -4.63
C THR A 94 -13.82 1.92 -5.77
N PHE A 95 -12.52 1.78 -5.53
CA PHE A 95 -11.58 1.22 -6.48
C PHE A 95 -11.82 -0.29 -6.56
N SER A 96 -12.63 -0.70 -7.53
CA SER A 96 -12.70 -2.08 -8.00
C SER A 96 -11.35 -2.45 -8.63
N SER A 97 -10.39 -2.83 -7.79
CA SER A 97 -9.05 -3.24 -8.24
C SER A 97 -9.15 -4.48 -9.13
N SER A 98 -8.90 -4.31 -10.42
CA SER A 98 -8.75 -5.43 -11.34
C SER A 98 -7.51 -6.26 -10.96
N PRO A 99 -7.44 -7.56 -11.31
CA PRO A 99 -6.37 -8.43 -10.83
C PRO A 99 -4.95 -7.97 -11.19
N GLY A 100 -4.77 -7.35 -12.36
CA GLY A 100 -3.49 -6.80 -12.80
C GLY A 100 -3.11 -5.50 -12.09
N ASP A 101 -4.07 -4.61 -11.86
CA ASP A 101 -3.93 -3.41 -11.04
C ASP A 101 -3.49 -3.76 -9.60
N GLY A 102 -4.15 -4.74 -8.98
CA GLY A 102 -3.78 -5.23 -7.66
C GLY A 102 -2.36 -5.80 -7.61
N LYS A 103 -1.97 -6.57 -8.64
CA LYS A 103 -0.59 -7.09 -8.77
C LYS A 103 0.43 -5.96 -8.94
N PHE A 104 0.11 -4.95 -9.75
CA PHE A 104 0.97 -3.79 -9.94
C PHE A 104 1.26 -3.13 -8.59
N VAL A 105 0.23 -2.73 -7.84
CA VAL A 105 0.37 -2.04 -6.54
C VAL A 105 1.10 -2.92 -5.51
N HIS A 106 0.82 -4.22 -5.49
CA HIS A 106 1.46 -5.15 -4.56
C HIS A 106 2.96 -5.31 -4.81
N LEU A 107 3.39 -5.29 -6.08
CA LEU A 107 4.79 -5.47 -6.48
C LEU A 107 5.58 -4.16 -6.54
N LEU A 108 4.97 -3.01 -6.20
CA LEU A 108 5.69 -1.75 -6.15
C LEU A 108 6.68 -1.71 -4.97
N PRO A 109 7.86 -1.12 -5.18
CA PRO A 109 8.74 -0.72 -4.08
C PRO A 109 7.98 0.19 -3.09
N PRO A 110 8.28 0.12 -1.78
CA PRO A 110 7.58 0.92 -0.75
C PRO A 110 7.52 2.41 -1.09
N GLN A 111 8.62 2.99 -1.57
CA GLN A 111 8.73 4.41 -1.91
C GLN A 111 7.84 4.84 -3.10
N LEU A 112 7.39 3.89 -3.93
CA LEU A 112 6.55 4.15 -5.09
C LEU A 112 5.08 3.82 -4.84
N LYS A 113 4.75 3.20 -3.70
CA LYS A 113 3.43 2.62 -3.47
C LYS A 113 2.32 3.67 -3.37
N ASP A 114 2.57 4.75 -2.63
CA ASP A 114 1.62 5.87 -2.52
C ASP A 114 1.37 6.54 -3.89
N LEU A 115 2.45 6.92 -4.59
CA LEU A 115 2.34 7.55 -5.91
C LEU A 115 1.67 6.63 -6.95
N GLY A 116 2.04 5.34 -6.95
CA GLY A 116 1.49 4.37 -7.89
C GLY A 116 0.02 4.08 -7.64
N THR A 117 -0.40 3.97 -6.39
CA THR A 117 -1.81 3.79 -6.00
C THR A 117 -2.64 5.03 -6.37
N PHE A 118 -2.13 6.22 -6.04
CA PHE A 118 -2.77 7.49 -6.39
C PHE A 118 -2.96 7.64 -7.90
N LEU A 119 -1.89 7.41 -8.67
CA LEU A 119 -1.92 7.49 -10.13
C LEU A 119 -2.94 6.52 -10.73
N LEU A 120 -2.93 5.26 -10.27
CA LEU A 120 -3.82 4.23 -10.80
C LEU A 120 -5.29 4.55 -10.48
N CYS A 121 -5.57 5.02 -9.27
CA CYS A 121 -6.89 5.49 -8.88
C CYS A 121 -7.40 6.58 -9.83
N LYS A 122 -6.63 7.64 -10.07
CA LYS A 122 -7.02 8.74 -10.97
C LYS A 122 -7.15 8.33 -12.43
N ILE A 123 -6.40 7.33 -12.89
CA ILE A 123 -6.56 6.76 -14.23
C ILE A 123 -7.87 5.98 -14.31
N ARG A 124 -8.17 5.12 -13.32
CA ARG A 124 -9.36 4.25 -13.34
C ARG A 124 -10.67 5.01 -13.14
N ASP A 125 -10.65 6.15 -12.46
CA ASP A 125 -11.78 7.08 -12.38
C ASP A 125 -12.27 7.53 -13.79
N LEU A 126 -11.40 7.45 -14.82
CA LEU A 126 -11.67 7.95 -16.17
C LEU A 126 -11.58 6.87 -17.25
N PHE A 127 -10.73 5.87 -17.04
CA PHE A 127 -10.37 4.86 -18.03
C PHE A 127 -10.47 3.47 -17.39
N PRO A 128 -11.62 2.78 -17.53
CA PRO A 128 -11.73 1.40 -17.06
C PRO A 128 -10.76 0.51 -17.83
N GLY A 129 -10.09 -0.40 -17.14
CA GLY A 129 -9.10 -1.31 -17.72
C GLY A 129 -8.37 -2.14 -16.68
N ASP A 130 -7.27 -2.79 -17.10
CA ASP A 130 -6.41 -3.58 -16.23
C ASP A 130 -4.95 -3.53 -16.70
N LEU A 131 -4.01 -3.58 -15.76
CA LEU A 131 -2.58 -3.60 -16.04
C LEU A 131 -2.04 -5.02 -16.24
N LYS A 132 -1.51 -5.30 -17.42
CA LYS A 132 -0.80 -6.56 -17.71
C LYS A 132 0.71 -6.39 -17.61
N LEU A 133 1.35 -7.16 -16.72
CA LEU A 133 2.81 -7.20 -16.60
C LEU A 133 3.46 -7.96 -17.78
N TYR A 134 4.52 -7.37 -18.34
CA TYR A 134 5.42 -7.99 -19.32
C TYR A 134 6.80 -8.22 -18.68
N PRO A 135 7.08 -9.44 -18.16
CA PRO A 135 8.25 -9.69 -17.32
C PRO A 135 9.59 -9.34 -17.96
N SER A 136 9.75 -9.58 -19.27
CA SER A 136 10.99 -9.30 -20.01
C SER A 136 11.39 -7.82 -20.00
N SER A 137 10.42 -6.91 -19.86
CA SER A 137 10.66 -5.46 -19.90
C SER A 137 10.37 -4.76 -18.57
N GLY A 138 9.72 -5.46 -17.63
CA GLY A 138 9.19 -4.89 -16.39
C GLY A 138 8.11 -3.83 -16.60
N LYS A 139 7.54 -3.75 -17.81
CA LYS A 139 6.47 -2.81 -18.14
C LYS A 139 5.12 -3.41 -17.80
N TYR A 140 4.25 -2.58 -17.28
CA TYR A 140 2.82 -2.84 -17.14
C TYR A 140 2.12 -2.10 -18.29
N VAL A 141 1.33 -2.83 -19.06
CA VAL A 141 0.63 -2.31 -20.24
C VAL A 141 -0.85 -2.30 -19.92
N GLU A 142 -1.48 -1.18 -20.25
CA GLU A 142 -2.92 -1.01 -20.14
C GLU A 142 -3.68 -1.95 -21.08
N THR A 143 -4.66 -2.68 -20.57
CA THR A 143 -5.55 -3.53 -21.37
C THR A 143 -7.00 -3.07 -21.23
N PRO A 144 -7.81 -3.12 -22.30
CA PRO A 144 -7.54 -3.77 -23.60
C PRO A 144 -6.87 -2.89 -24.68
N ASP A 145 -6.83 -1.56 -24.54
CA ASP A 145 -6.46 -0.65 -25.64
C ASP A 145 -4.93 -0.42 -25.79
N ASN A 146 -4.10 -0.78 -24.80
CA ASN A 146 -2.63 -0.64 -24.88
C ASN A 146 -2.16 0.79 -25.27
N PHE A 147 -2.92 1.82 -24.87
CA PHE A 147 -2.64 3.21 -25.23
C PHE A 147 -1.64 3.87 -24.28
N TRP A 148 -1.36 3.25 -23.13
CA TRP A 148 -0.29 3.66 -22.23
C TRP A 148 0.38 2.46 -21.54
N THR A 149 1.59 2.68 -21.05
CA THR A 149 2.36 1.72 -20.26
C THR A 149 3.07 2.42 -19.12
N ILE A 150 3.35 1.70 -18.04
CA ILE A 150 4.08 2.20 -16.88
C ILE A 150 5.15 1.22 -16.44
N ARG A 151 6.31 1.75 -16.08
CA ARG A 151 7.44 0.98 -15.53
C ARG A 151 7.99 1.68 -14.29
N PRO A 152 7.97 1.02 -13.12
CA PRO A 152 8.65 1.52 -11.92
C PRO A 152 10.15 1.72 -12.16
N GLN A 153 10.70 2.83 -11.67
CA GLN A 153 12.12 3.15 -11.64
C GLN A 153 12.57 3.28 -10.18
N SER A 154 12.85 2.16 -9.53
CA SER A 154 13.10 2.11 -8.08
C SER A 154 14.31 2.95 -7.62
N ARG A 155 15.31 3.15 -8.51
CA ARG A 155 16.55 3.87 -8.22
C ARG A 155 16.33 5.35 -7.91
N ASP A 156 15.36 5.97 -8.58
CA ASP A 156 15.12 7.41 -8.49
C ASP A 156 13.69 7.75 -8.06
N GLY A 157 12.96 6.76 -7.53
CA GLY A 157 11.63 6.96 -6.97
C GLY A 157 10.61 7.46 -7.98
N SER A 158 10.72 7.04 -9.25
CA SER A 158 9.82 7.52 -10.31
C SER A 158 9.17 6.41 -11.12
N PHE A 159 8.25 6.80 -11.99
CA PHE A 159 7.70 5.96 -13.05
C PHE A 159 8.13 6.50 -14.40
N ARG A 160 8.59 5.60 -15.28
CA ARG A 160 8.63 5.88 -16.71
C ARG A 160 7.29 5.48 -17.30
N VAL A 161 6.62 6.43 -17.94
CA VAL A 161 5.32 6.22 -18.59
C VAL A 161 5.49 6.43 -20.09
N THR A 162 4.92 5.54 -20.89
CA THR A 162 4.84 5.69 -22.35
C THR A 162 3.39 5.79 -22.75
N LEU A 163 3.05 6.72 -23.64
CA LEU A 163 1.69 6.99 -24.09
C LEU A 163 1.63 7.11 -25.63
N ARG A 164 0.51 6.70 -26.24
CA ARG A 164 0.28 6.79 -27.68
C ARG A 164 0.13 8.26 -28.10
N GLY A 165 0.85 8.67 -29.14
CA GLY A 165 0.93 10.04 -29.64
C GLY A 165 2.36 10.58 -29.56
N ARG A 166 2.72 11.49 -30.47
CA ARG A 166 4.03 12.19 -30.45
C ARG A 166 4.00 13.41 -29.52
N PRO A 167 5.13 13.88 -28.98
CA PRO A 167 5.15 15.00 -28.03
C PRO A 167 4.45 16.25 -28.56
N GLU A 168 4.69 16.60 -29.82
CA GLU A 168 4.10 17.74 -30.52
C GLU A 168 2.57 17.64 -30.70
N SER A 169 2.00 16.46 -30.47
CA SER A 169 0.56 16.22 -30.64
C SER A 169 -0.24 16.51 -29.37
N PHE A 170 0.41 16.79 -28.24
CA PHE A 170 -0.22 17.10 -26.97
C PHE A 170 -0.21 18.61 -26.73
N SER A 171 -1.30 19.15 -26.17
CA SER A 171 -1.19 20.46 -25.53
C SER A 171 -0.33 20.31 -24.28
N GLN A 172 0.63 21.22 -24.11
CA GLN A 172 1.55 21.18 -22.98
C GLN A 172 0.77 21.25 -21.66
N VAL A 173 1.00 20.26 -20.79
CA VAL A 173 0.37 20.19 -19.46
C VAL A 173 1.46 20.36 -18.42
N GLY A 174 1.63 21.60 -17.94
CA GLY A 174 2.48 21.90 -16.79
C GLY A 174 3.95 21.50 -16.95
N THR A 175 4.44 20.69 -16.02
CA THR A 175 5.87 20.40 -15.83
C THR A 175 6.34 19.07 -16.44
N LEU A 176 5.42 18.21 -16.90
CA LEU A 176 5.77 16.95 -17.54
C LEU A 176 6.50 17.14 -18.87
N GLU A 177 7.78 16.78 -18.87
CA GLU A 177 8.58 16.71 -20.10
C GLU A 177 8.25 15.43 -20.90
N LEU A 178 7.62 15.60 -22.06
CA LEU A 178 7.42 14.53 -23.04
C LEU A 178 8.62 14.43 -23.98
N LYS A 179 9.17 13.22 -24.09
CA LYS A 179 10.25 12.87 -25.02
C LYS A 179 9.72 11.90 -26.07
N PRO A 180 10.21 11.97 -27.32
CA PRO A 180 9.91 10.93 -28.30
C PRO A 180 10.31 9.54 -27.77
N ASP A 181 9.45 8.55 -27.98
CA ASP A 181 9.75 7.13 -27.74
C ASP A 181 9.66 6.38 -29.09
N MET A 182 9.30 5.10 -29.10
CA MET A 182 9.04 4.33 -30.32
C MET A 182 8.05 5.05 -31.27
N THR A 183 8.08 4.71 -32.56
CA THR A 183 7.26 5.37 -33.59
C THR A 183 5.80 5.50 -33.17
N GLY A 184 5.33 6.75 -33.04
CA GLY A 184 3.95 7.05 -32.66
C GLY A 184 3.68 7.10 -31.15
N TYR A 185 4.72 7.08 -30.32
CA TYR A 185 4.61 7.14 -28.86
C TYR A 185 5.51 8.22 -28.26
N SER A 186 5.13 8.68 -27.07
CA SER A 186 5.91 9.59 -26.22
C SER A 186 6.18 8.93 -24.88
N SER A 187 7.24 9.35 -24.21
CA SER A 187 7.50 8.96 -22.82
C SER A 187 7.74 10.16 -21.93
N CYS A 188 7.35 10.03 -20.66
CA CYS A 188 7.63 11.00 -19.62
C CYS A 188 8.01 10.28 -18.32
N LYS A 189 8.51 11.08 -17.37
CA LYS A 189 8.84 10.65 -16.02
C LYS A 189 7.82 11.26 -15.05
N VAL A 190 7.27 10.44 -14.18
CA VAL A 190 6.36 10.86 -13.10
C VAL A 190 7.01 10.55 -11.76
N SER A 191 7.18 11.56 -10.92
CA SER A 191 7.89 11.45 -9.64
C SER A 191 7.13 12.04 -8.45
N ASN A 192 6.01 12.73 -8.69
CA ASN A 192 5.16 13.29 -7.64
C ASN A 192 3.68 13.29 -8.07
N LYS A 193 2.79 13.64 -7.15
CA LYS A 193 1.34 13.59 -7.35
C LYS A 193 0.85 14.65 -8.35
N GLU A 194 1.52 15.80 -8.42
CA GLU A 194 1.23 16.86 -9.38
C GLU A 194 1.46 16.36 -10.81
N GLN A 195 2.61 15.75 -11.08
CA GLN A 195 2.92 15.11 -12.36
C GLN A 195 1.97 13.94 -12.66
N ALA A 196 1.50 13.21 -11.65
CA ALA A 196 0.50 12.17 -11.87
C ALA A 196 -0.84 12.75 -12.38
N LEU A 197 -1.29 13.88 -11.83
CA LEU A 197 -2.48 14.59 -12.32
C LEU A 197 -2.27 15.14 -13.75
N GLU A 198 -1.10 15.71 -14.03
CA GLU A 198 -0.74 16.16 -15.38
C GLU A 198 -0.77 15.00 -16.38
N LEU A 199 -0.25 13.83 -16.00
CA LEU A 199 -0.29 12.62 -16.83
C LEU A 199 -1.73 12.18 -17.12
N VAL A 200 -2.62 12.20 -16.14
CA VAL A 200 -4.04 11.87 -16.33
C VAL A 200 -4.69 12.81 -17.35
N MET A 201 -4.32 14.09 -17.34
CA MET A 201 -4.80 15.07 -18.32
C MET A 201 -4.26 14.77 -19.73
N LEU A 202 -3.01 14.33 -19.87
CA LEU A 202 -2.46 13.86 -21.15
C LEU A 202 -3.19 12.61 -21.66
N LEU A 203 -3.49 11.64 -20.81
CA LEU A 203 -4.23 10.42 -21.19
C LEU A 203 -5.64 10.74 -21.72
N LYS A 204 -6.30 11.79 -21.20
CA LYS A 204 -7.57 12.30 -21.77
C LYS A 204 -7.40 12.77 -23.22
N GLN A 205 -6.26 13.37 -23.57
CA GLN A 205 -5.99 13.79 -24.94
C GLN A 205 -5.73 12.59 -25.86
N VAL A 206 -5.10 11.52 -25.36
CA VAL A 206 -4.89 10.28 -26.12
C VAL A 206 -6.22 9.65 -26.53
N ARG A 207 -7.19 9.59 -25.60
CA ARG A 207 -8.50 8.93 -25.83
C ARG A 207 -9.53 9.78 -26.59
N LYS A 208 -9.28 11.07 -26.76
CA LYS A 208 -10.12 11.97 -27.59
C LYS A 208 -9.79 11.89 -29.08
N LYS A 209 -8.67 11.27 -29.45
CA LYS A 209 -8.23 11.08 -30.84
C LYS A 209 -8.61 9.69 -31.32
#